data_AF-A0A0C3E815-F1
#
_entry.id   AF-A0A0C3E815-F1
#
_cell.length_a   1.000
_cell.length_b   1.000
_cell.length_c   1.000
_cell.angle_alpha   90.00
_cell.angle_beta   90.00
_cell.angle_gamma   90.00
#
_symmetry.space_group_name_H-M   'P 1'
#
loop_
_entity.id
_entity.type
_entity.pdbx_description
1 polymer ?
#
loop_
_entity_poly.entity_id
_entity_poly.type
_entity_poly.pdbx_seq_one_letter_code
_entity_poly.pdbx_strand_id
1 'polypeptide(L)' 'MLGENHSLTHEFPEHLDTIAQLSENDASFAKIVRNYNALDKEIRVLELQGNPIDDHEMNVLKHNRAELKDWLHSRIMGS' A
#
# COMPACT_ATOMS: atom_id res chain seq x y z
N MET A 1 0.10 -13.95 2.69
CA MET A 1 -0.12 -14.67 3.96
C MET A 1 -0.91 -13.75 4.88
N LEU A 2 -1.55 -14.27 5.94
CA LEU A 2 -2.34 -13.43 6.86
C LEU A 2 -1.41 -12.57 7.71
N GLY A 3 -1.71 -11.27 7.81
CA GLY A 3 -1.03 -10.37 8.74
C GLY A 3 0.37 -9.92 8.30
N GLU A 4 0.74 -10.11 7.04
CA GLU A 4 1.99 -9.59 6.47
C GLU A 4 2.00 -8.06 6.41
N ASN A 5 3.20 -7.48 6.43
CA ASN A 5 3.39 -6.04 6.27
C ASN A 5 3.62 -5.73 4.80
N HIS A 6 2.68 -5.03 4.15
CA HIS A 6 2.85 -4.56 2.79
C HIS A 6 3.02 -3.04 2.74
N SER A 7 3.58 -2.43 3.78
CA SER A 7 3.99 -1.02 3.68
C SER A 7 4.92 -0.82 2.48
N LEU A 8 4.80 0.33 1.80
CA LEU A 8 5.49 0.56 0.53
C LEU A 8 7.01 0.38 0.61
N THR A 9 7.62 0.82 1.71
CA THR A 9 9.07 0.68 1.94
C THR A 9 9.52 -0.75 2.21
N HIS A 10 8.61 -1.62 2.64
CA HIS A 10 8.87 -3.05 2.82
C HIS A 10 8.79 -3.81 1.49
N GLU A 11 7.89 -3.39 0.59
CA GLU A 11 7.76 -3.99 -0.75
C GLU A 11 8.82 -3.49 -1.73
N PHE A 12 9.33 -2.27 -1.55
CA PHE A 12 10.34 -1.65 -2.43
C PHE A 12 11.59 -1.20 -1.66
N PRO A 13 12.30 -2.12 -0.97
CA PRO A 13 13.45 -1.78 -0.13
C PRO A 13 14.64 -1.23 -0.94
N GLU A 14 14.71 -1.53 -2.23
CA GLU A 14 15.78 -1.03 -3.12
C GLU A 14 15.52 0.39 -3.64
N HIS A 15 14.33 0.96 -3.40
CA HIS A 15 13.90 2.25 -3.94
C HIS A 15 13.60 3.29 -2.87
N LEU A 16 14.16 3.15 -1.67
CA LEU A 16 13.87 4.05 -0.53
C LEU A 16 14.20 5.52 -0.85
N ASP A 17 15.34 5.80 -1.48
CA ASP A 17 15.71 7.15 -1.92
C ASP A 17 14.71 7.73 -2.93
N THR A 18 14.32 6.94 -3.95
CA THR A 18 13.31 7.35 -4.94
C THR A 18 11.96 7.64 -4.28
N ILE A 19 11.51 6.78 -3.36
CA ILE A 19 10.26 6.96 -2.63
C ILE A 19 10.32 8.23 -1.77
N ALA A 20 11.44 8.49 -1.10
CA ALA A 20 11.62 9.70 -0.30
C ALA A 20 11.57 10.95 -1.18
N GLN A 21 12.30 10.95 -2.29
CA GLN A 21 12.33 12.08 -3.23
C GLN A 21 10.95 12.33 -3.84
N LEU A 22 10.26 11.30 -4.32
CA LEU A 22 8.90 11.44 -4.86
C LEU A 22 7.90 11.90 -3.79
N SER A 23 8.03 11.43 -2.55
CA SER A 23 7.14 11.86 -1.46
C SER A 23 7.35 13.33 -1.07
N GLU A 24 8.56 13.86 -1.25
CA GLU A 24 8.85 15.28 -1.00
C GLU A 24 8.40 16.18 -2.16
N ASN A 25 8.57 15.72 -3.41
CA ASN A 25 8.43 16.56 -4.60
C ASN A 25 7.11 16.35 -5.36
N ASP A 26 6.37 15.27 -5.12
CA ASP A 26 5.08 14.97 -5.75
C ASP A 26 3.99 14.77 -4.68
N ALA A 27 3.16 15.79 -4.49
CA ALA A 27 2.07 15.77 -3.52
C ALA A 27 1.03 14.66 -3.79
N SER A 28 0.82 14.29 -5.06
CA SER A 28 -0.09 13.19 -5.42
C SER A 28 0.51 11.86 -5.01
N PHE A 29 1.80 11.66 -5.27
CA PHE A 29 2.54 10.49 -4.80
C PHE A 29 2.47 10.39 -3.28
N ALA A 30 2.82 11.45 -2.55
CA ALA A 30 2.76 11.47 -1.09
C ALA A 30 1.36 11.13 -0.54
N LYS A 31 0.30 11.63 -1.19
CA LYS A 31 -1.09 11.28 -0.82
C LYS A 31 -1.37 9.79 -1.04
N ILE A 32 -0.98 9.24 -2.19
CA ILE A 32 -1.22 7.84 -2.52
C ILE A 32 -0.41 6.90 -1.63
N VAL A 33 0.85 7.23 -1.31
CA VAL A 33 1.66 6.48 -0.32
C VAL A 33 0.97 6.41 1.04
N ARG A 34 0.43 7.53 1.53
CA ARG A 34 -0.31 7.56 2.81
C ARG A 34 -1.55 6.68 2.76
N ASN A 35 -2.34 6.77 1.70
CA ASN A 35 -3.54 5.96 1.52
C ASN A 35 -3.20 4.47 1.45
N TYR A 36 -2.16 4.13 0.69
CA TYR A 36 -1.66 2.77 0.54
C TYR A 36 -1.25 2.15 1.88
N ASN A 37 -0.39 2.84 2.63
CA ASN A 37 0.08 2.35 3.93
C ASN A 37 -1.05 2.30 4.98
N ALA A 38 -2.03 3.21 4.92
CA ALA A 38 -3.19 3.19 5.80
C ALA A 38 -4.09 1.99 5.51
N LEU A 39 -4.37 1.73 4.23
CA LEU A 39 -5.18 0.60 3.79
C LEU A 39 -4.50 -0.74 4.08
N ASP A 40 -3.18 -0.85 3.89
CA ASP A 40 -2.43 -2.04 4.29
C ASP A 40 -2.54 -2.31 5.79
N LYS A 41 -2.38 -1.27 6.61
CA LYS A 41 -2.54 -1.38 8.06
C LYS A 41 -3.95 -1.84 8.43
N GLU A 42 -4.98 -1.30 7.79
CA GLU A 42 -6.37 -1.69 8.02
C GLU A 42 -6.61 -3.17 7.69
N ILE A 43 -6.21 -3.61 6.50
CA ILE A 43 -6.32 -5.01 6.07
C ILE A 43 -5.58 -5.91 7.05
N ARG A 44 -4.36 -5.55 7.45
CA ARG A 44 -3.56 -6.32 8.41
C ARG A 44 -4.25 -6.44 9.76
N VAL A 45 -4.86 -5.36 10.27
CA VAL A 45 -5.62 -5.38 11.52
C VAL A 45 -6.80 -6.34 11.42
N LEU A 46 -7.58 -6.26 10.33
CA LEU A 46 -8.72 -7.13 10.09
C LEU A 46 -8.30 -8.61 9.99
N GLU A 47 -7.20 -8.90 9.29
CA GLU A 47 -6.65 -10.25 9.19
C GLU A 47 -6.22 -10.81 10.55
N LEU A 48 -5.54 -10.00 11.36
CA LEU A 48 -5.11 -10.38 12.71
C LEU A 48 -6.29 -10.56 13.68
N GLN A 49 -7.42 -9.89 13.42
CA GLN A 49 -8.66 -10.06 14.16
C GLN A 49 -9.49 -11.27 13.68
N GLY A 50 -8.96 -12.06 12.75
CA GLY A 50 -9.65 -13.24 12.21
C GLY A 50 -10.67 -12.92 11.13
N ASN A 51 -10.48 -11.83 10.38
CA ASN A 51 -11.37 -11.35 9.32
C ASN A 51 -12.81 -11.16 9.81
N PRO A 52 -13.08 -10.16 10.69
CA PRO A 52 -14.42 -9.94 11.26
C PRO A 52 -15.42 -9.34 10.27
N ILE A 53 -15.04 -9.18 9.00
CA ILE A 53 -15.85 -8.62 7.92
C ILE A 53 -16.13 -9.68 6.86
N ASP A 54 -17.10 -9.41 6.00
CA ASP A 54 -17.43 -10.28 4.88
C ASP A 54 -16.24 -10.47 3.91
N ASP A 55 -16.13 -11.66 3.33
CA ASP A 55 -15.08 -11.98 2.37
C ASP A 55 -15.10 -11.04 1.15
N HIS A 56 -16.28 -10.60 0.69
CA HIS A 56 -16.38 -9.64 -0.40
C HIS A 56 -15.76 -8.30 -0.03
N GLU A 57 -16.08 -7.76 1.16
CA GLU A 57 -15.55 -6.50 1.66
C GLU A 57 -14.02 -6.57 1.80
N MET A 58 -13.50 -7.69 2.35
CA MET A 58 -12.06 -7.94 2.44
C MET A 58 -11.39 -7.97 1.05
N ASN A 59 -12.03 -8.60 0.07
CA ASN A 59 -11.52 -8.63 -1.30
C ASN A 59 -11.51 -7.24 -1.96
N VAL A 60 -12.53 -6.41 -1.71
CA VAL A 60 -12.57 -5.01 -2.18
C VAL A 60 -11.41 -4.21 -1.59
N LEU A 61 -11.15 -4.32 -0.28
CA LEU A 61 -9.99 -3.65 0.35
C LEU A 61 -8.66 -4.10 -0.27
N LYS A 62 -8.48 -5.41 -0.46
CA LYS A 62 -7.27 -5.99 -1.08
C LYS A 62 -7.10 -5.54 -2.53
N HIS A 63 -8.20 -5.44 -3.28
CA HIS A 63 -8.20 -4.94 -4.65
C HIS A 63 -7.79 -3.47 -4.71
N ASN A 64 -8.42 -2.61 -3.88
CA ASN A 64 -8.06 -1.19 -3.79
C ASN A 64 -6.58 -1.01 -3.41
N ARG A 65 -6.05 -1.84 -2.51
CA ARG A 65 -4.62 -1.83 -2.16
C ARG A 65 -3.76 -2.17 -3.38
N ALA A 66 -4.15 -3.17 -4.16
CA ALA A 66 -3.43 -3.56 -5.37
C ALA A 66 -3.41 -2.43 -6.42
N GLU A 67 -4.53 -1.75 -6.66
CA GLU A 67 -4.58 -0.62 -7.61
C GLU A 67 -3.68 0.55 -7.18
N LEU A 68 -3.69 0.89 -5.88
CA LEU A 68 -2.78 1.91 -5.35
C LEU A 68 -1.31 1.49 -5.51
N LYS A 69 -1.00 0.21 -5.30
CA LYS A 69 0.35 -0.32 -5.48
C LYS A 69 0.79 -0.22 -6.94
N ASP A 70 -0.06 -0.61 -7.89
CA ASP A 70 0.27 -0.56 -9.31
C ASP A 70 0.58 0.87 -9.76
N TRP A 71 -0.20 1.85 -9.28
CA TRP A 71 0.07 3.26 -9.53
C TRP A 71 1.42 3.69 -8.91
N LEU A 72 1.69 3.33 -7.65
CA LEU A 72 2.94 3.67 -6.96
C LEU A 72 4.16 3.05 -7.66
N HIS A 73 4.04 1.77 -8.04
CA HIS A 73 5.07 1.04 -8.76
C HIS A 73 5.43 1.73 -10.07
N SER A 74 4.43 2.14 -10.87
CA SER A 74 4.66 2.88 -12.12
C SER A 74 5.49 4.16 -11.88
N ARG A 75 5.17 4.92 -10.83
CA ARG A 75 5.91 6.13 -10.46
C ARG A 75 7.32 5.85 -9.98
N ILE A 76 7.52 4.78 -9.20
CA ILE A 76 8.84 4.38 -8.67
C ILE A 76 9.75 3.90 -9.81
N MET A 77 9.21 3.16 -10.78
CA MET A 77 9.96 2.65 -11.94
C MET A 77 10.19 3.72 -13.03
N GLY A 78 9.65 4.93 -12.86
CA GLY A 78 9.81 6.04 -13.80
C GLY A 78 9.11 5.82 -15.14
N SER A 79 7.99 5.09 -15.15
CA SER A 79 7.18 4.81 -16.36
C SER A 79 6.18 5.92 -16.67
#